data_AF-A0A401QHI1-F1
#
_entry.id   AF-A0A401QHI1-F1
#
_cell.length_a   1.000
_cell.length_b   1.000
_cell.length_c   1.000
_cell.angle_alpha   90.00
_cell.angle_beta   90.00
_cell.angle_gamma   90.00
#
_symmetry.space_group_name_H-M   'P 1'
#
loop_
_entity.id
_entity.type
_entity.pdbx_description
1 polymer ?
#
loop_
_entity_poly.entity_id
_entity_poly.type
_entity_poly.pdbx_seq_one_letter_code
_entity_poly.pdbx_strand_id
1 'polypeptide(L)'
;VTYGGAVPAEVTRPFLSFKSGKLGGRAIYDIVHQKKYSQWINGWKNFNAGHEHPDQNSFTFAPNGVPFITEALYGPKYTFLNNALMFPPATADTCFSPWVGQVTEACNSKWLEYKHGISGDCRGQVTAAFEQNGVVFIRGEAAGAYSPNLKLKSSQRNLLLLQPQLLLLVDQIDLHEDSPLEKVSAFFHNTDVAFEEISEDWVNGAFIRQKDGQYTMFWMDDKGNSEKAGLAFKTYPRGYPVTRTAYIFFGPSVEIQSFSIRGDLDRVDVYLATNEKTYTVYLLTGETSMKPLFAMVLADRQKIVFDRASAIRDASVQEVEDYMTVVEENLQHAKPVFQQLEKQILAQVLNTDNFRKMAERLLKLSDKKKTEEAVEKLFSVSFGRGKAKKM
;
A
#
# COMPACT_ATOMS: atom_id res chain seq x y z
N VAL A 1 -9.23 -0.27 -0.06
CA VAL A 1 -10.62 -0.11 -0.55
C VAL A 1 -10.57 0.21 -2.03
N THR A 2 -11.44 -0.40 -2.82
CA THR A 2 -11.62 -0.07 -4.25
C THR A 2 -13.10 0.12 -4.53
N TYR A 3 -13.44 1.14 -5.31
CA TYR A 3 -14.79 1.45 -5.78
C TYR A 3 -14.76 1.61 -7.31
N GLY A 4 -15.77 1.06 -7.99
CA GLY A 4 -15.84 1.04 -9.46
C GLY A 4 -14.88 0.06 -10.15
N GLY A 5 -14.19 -0.80 -9.39
CA GLY A 5 -13.31 -1.83 -9.94
C GLY A 5 -14.05 -2.87 -10.80
N ALA A 6 -13.43 -3.27 -11.91
CA ALA A 6 -13.93 -4.27 -12.87
C ALA A 6 -15.18 -3.86 -13.69
N VAL A 7 -15.49 -2.56 -13.77
CA VAL A 7 -16.58 -2.04 -14.59
C VAL A 7 -16.01 -1.36 -15.85
N PRO A 8 -16.65 -1.48 -17.04
CA PRO A 8 -16.20 -0.77 -18.24
C PRO A 8 -16.08 0.73 -18.02
N ALA A 9 -15.04 1.34 -18.61
CA ALA A 9 -14.82 2.78 -18.56
C ALA A 9 -15.97 3.51 -19.28
N GLU A 10 -16.73 4.31 -18.53
CA GLU A 10 -17.82 5.14 -19.01
C GLU A 10 -17.83 6.46 -18.22
N VAL A 11 -18.39 7.53 -18.80
CA VAL A 11 -18.44 8.89 -18.22
C VAL A 11 -19.14 8.99 -16.85
N THR A 12 -19.88 7.95 -16.45
CA THR A 12 -20.56 7.90 -15.15
C THR A 12 -19.95 6.87 -14.20
N ARG A 13 -18.80 6.28 -14.54
CA ARG A 13 -18.20 5.17 -13.81
C ARG A 13 -16.77 5.48 -13.42
N PRO A 14 -16.56 6.11 -12.24
CA PRO A 14 -15.23 6.41 -11.77
C PRO A 14 -14.58 5.18 -11.15
N PHE A 15 -13.26 5.17 -11.14
CA PHE A 15 -12.50 4.32 -10.25
C PHE A 15 -11.92 5.15 -9.10
N LEU A 16 -12.08 4.66 -7.87
CA LEU A 16 -11.50 5.25 -6.67
C LEU A 16 -10.84 4.14 -5.85
N SER A 17 -9.59 4.32 -5.45
CA SER A 17 -8.93 3.43 -4.52
C SER A 17 -8.34 4.18 -3.34
N PHE A 18 -8.23 3.50 -2.20
CA PHE A 18 -7.64 4.03 -0.97
C PHE A 18 -6.89 2.94 -0.22
N LYS A 19 -5.67 3.21 0.22
CA LYS A 19 -4.81 2.29 0.97
C LYS A 19 -4.44 2.89 2.32
N SER A 20 -4.73 2.16 3.39
CA SER A 20 -4.22 2.42 4.73
C SER A 20 -4.32 1.15 5.56
N GLY A 21 -3.19 0.52 5.86
CA GLY A 21 -3.15 -0.82 6.44
C GLY A 21 -1.82 -1.18 7.11
N LYS A 22 -1.80 -2.35 7.75
CA LYS A 22 -0.61 -2.92 8.36
C LYS A 22 0.42 -3.34 7.30
N LEU A 23 1.70 -3.07 7.55
CA LEU A 23 2.82 -3.56 6.74
C LEU A 23 2.75 -5.09 6.59
N GLY A 24 2.97 -5.62 5.38
CA GLY A 24 2.82 -7.05 5.06
C GLY A 24 1.35 -7.51 4.97
N GLY A 25 0.40 -6.61 5.17
CA GLY A 25 -1.01 -6.96 5.40
C GLY A 25 -1.25 -7.54 6.80
N ARG A 26 -2.52 -7.56 7.22
CA ARG A 26 -2.93 -7.96 8.57
C ARG A 26 -2.35 -9.31 9.02
N ALA A 27 -2.39 -10.31 8.14
CA ALA A 27 -1.94 -11.66 8.50
C ALA A 27 -0.46 -11.70 8.87
N ILE A 28 0.43 -11.17 8.00
CA ILE A 28 1.87 -11.16 8.25
C ILE A 28 2.20 -10.29 9.47
N TYR A 29 1.62 -9.09 9.52
CA TYR A 29 1.84 -8.19 10.65
C TYR A 29 1.47 -8.86 11.98
N ASP A 30 0.27 -9.43 12.08
CA ASP A 30 -0.18 -10.08 13.30
C ASP A 30 0.64 -11.33 13.61
N ILE A 31 1.07 -12.11 12.61
CA ILE A 31 1.95 -13.26 12.82
C ILE A 31 3.27 -12.81 13.46
N VAL A 32 3.89 -11.76 12.93
CA VAL A 32 5.16 -11.22 13.43
C VAL A 32 5.00 -10.66 14.84
N HIS A 33 4.00 -9.81 15.07
CA HIS A 33 3.85 -9.08 16.33
C HIS A 33 3.25 -9.93 17.46
N GLN A 34 2.38 -10.90 17.12
CA GLN A 34 1.77 -11.83 18.08
C GLN A 34 2.57 -13.13 18.22
N LYS A 35 3.71 -13.26 17.54
CA LYS A 35 4.61 -14.42 17.57
C LYS A 35 3.92 -15.75 17.21
N LYS A 36 3.03 -15.71 16.22
CA LYS A 36 2.33 -16.90 15.72
C LYS A 36 3.26 -17.81 14.94
N TYR A 37 2.94 -19.10 14.87
CA TYR A 37 3.70 -20.12 14.13
C TYR A 37 5.17 -20.16 14.56
N SER A 38 5.41 -20.13 15.88
CA SER A 38 6.74 -19.92 16.48
C SER A 38 7.80 -20.97 16.10
N GLN A 39 7.38 -22.15 15.62
CA GLN A 39 8.30 -23.18 15.12
C GLN A 39 8.89 -22.86 13.74
N TRP A 40 8.21 -22.02 12.93
CA TRP A 40 8.66 -21.63 11.60
C TRP A 40 9.11 -20.17 11.53
N ILE A 41 8.42 -19.31 12.26
CA ILE A 41 8.51 -17.87 12.10
C ILE A 41 9.23 -17.26 13.31
N ASN A 42 10.26 -16.48 13.03
CA ASN A 42 10.95 -15.67 14.03
C ASN A 42 11.09 -14.24 13.48
N GLY A 43 10.01 -13.50 13.62
CA GLY A 43 9.88 -12.08 13.26
C GLY A 43 9.93 -11.83 11.75
N TRP A 44 10.27 -10.59 11.39
CA TRP A 44 10.32 -10.12 10.00
C TRP A 44 11.34 -10.85 9.12
N LYS A 45 12.29 -11.60 9.67
CA LYS A 45 13.30 -12.32 8.87
C LYS A 45 12.69 -13.38 7.94
N ASN A 46 11.49 -13.86 8.26
CA ASN A 46 10.77 -14.88 7.50
C ASN A 46 9.84 -14.28 6.43
N PHE A 47 9.71 -12.95 6.35
CA PHE A 47 8.86 -12.25 5.39
C PHE A 47 9.66 -11.19 4.64
N ASN A 48 9.16 -10.79 3.46
CA ASN A 48 9.79 -9.75 2.65
C ASN A 48 8.77 -8.71 2.21
N ALA A 49 8.66 -7.61 2.96
CA ALA A 49 7.81 -6.47 2.63
C ALA A 49 8.54 -5.41 1.80
N GLY A 50 9.72 -5.71 1.25
CA GLY A 50 10.57 -4.69 0.63
C GLY A 50 10.04 -4.14 -0.70
N HIS A 51 9.03 -4.77 -1.30
CA HIS A 51 8.32 -4.26 -2.48
C HIS A 51 7.12 -3.38 -2.16
N GLU A 52 6.69 -3.30 -0.90
CA GLU A 52 5.70 -2.29 -0.48
C GLU A 52 6.29 -0.88 -0.56
N HIS A 53 5.42 0.14 -0.51
CA HIS A 53 5.78 1.55 -0.58
C HIS A 53 5.44 2.27 0.73
N PRO A 54 6.08 3.42 1.03
CA PRO A 54 5.66 4.33 2.11
C PRO A 54 4.41 5.14 1.67
N ASP A 55 3.27 4.46 1.58
CA ASP A 55 2.06 4.89 0.88
C ASP A 55 0.78 4.79 1.76
N GLN A 56 0.92 4.75 3.10
CA GLN A 56 -0.25 4.71 3.98
C GLN A 56 -1.07 6.02 3.83
N ASN A 57 -2.39 5.91 3.78
CA ASN A 57 -3.34 6.95 3.37
C ASN A 57 -3.21 7.41 1.88
N SER A 58 -2.57 6.63 1.01
CA SER A 58 -2.60 6.93 -0.44
C SER A 58 -3.98 6.65 -1.05
N PHE A 59 -4.25 7.30 -2.17
CA PHE A 59 -5.45 7.09 -2.97
C PHE A 59 -5.16 7.24 -4.46
N THR A 60 -6.05 6.69 -5.29
CA THR A 60 -6.09 6.98 -6.72
C THR A 60 -7.49 7.33 -7.16
N PHE A 61 -7.60 8.17 -8.18
CA PHE A 61 -8.88 8.61 -8.71
C PHE A 61 -8.80 8.68 -10.24
N ALA A 62 -9.69 7.93 -10.89
CA ALA A 62 -9.86 7.96 -12.33
C ALA A 62 -11.34 8.27 -12.66
N PRO A 63 -11.75 9.55 -12.62
CA PRO A 63 -13.05 9.97 -13.10
C PRO A 63 -13.21 9.58 -14.58
N ASN A 64 -14.38 9.06 -14.96
CA ASN A 64 -14.67 8.56 -16.32
C ASN A 64 -13.75 7.43 -16.82
N GLY A 65 -13.00 6.79 -15.92
CA GLY A 65 -11.93 5.86 -16.29
C GLY A 65 -10.65 6.54 -16.81
N VAL A 66 -10.56 7.87 -16.77
CA VAL A 66 -9.36 8.62 -17.14
C VAL A 66 -8.46 8.78 -15.91
N PRO A 67 -7.22 8.25 -15.92
CA PRO A 67 -6.33 8.34 -14.76
C PRO A 67 -5.99 9.80 -14.44
N PHE A 68 -6.56 10.32 -13.35
CA PHE A 68 -6.30 11.70 -12.90
C PHE A 68 -5.27 11.72 -11.78
N ILE A 69 -5.57 11.06 -10.66
CA ILE A 69 -4.63 10.82 -9.57
C ILE A 69 -4.21 9.36 -9.61
N THR A 70 -2.93 9.09 -9.88
CA THR A 70 -2.37 7.76 -10.09
C THR A 70 -1.38 7.40 -8.99
N GLU A 71 -1.11 6.11 -8.81
CA GLU A 71 0.06 5.69 -8.03
C GLU A 71 1.34 5.90 -8.83
N ALA A 72 2.46 6.09 -8.14
CA ALA A 72 3.75 5.95 -8.81
C ALA A 72 4.03 4.49 -9.14
N LEU A 73 4.67 4.28 -10.29
CA LEU A 73 5.15 2.97 -10.71
C LEU A 73 6.31 2.50 -9.82
N TYR A 74 6.89 1.34 -10.16
CA TYR A 74 8.05 0.81 -9.46
C TYR A 74 9.19 1.83 -9.34
N GLY A 75 9.55 2.19 -8.12
CA GLY A 75 10.50 3.26 -7.86
C GLY A 75 11.27 3.14 -6.56
N PRO A 76 12.13 4.15 -6.27
CA PRO A 76 12.70 4.35 -4.95
C PRO A 76 11.61 4.43 -3.88
N LYS A 77 11.97 4.12 -2.64
CA LYS A 77 11.00 3.97 -1.55
C LYS A 77 10.89 5.27 -0.77
N TYR A 78 10.43 6.31 -1.46
CA TYR A 78 10.28 7.66 -0.92
C TYR A 78 8.81 7.99 -0.70
N THR A 79 8.50 8.65 0.41
CA THR A 79 7.12 8.98 0.79
C THR A 79 6.47 9.91 -0.23
N PHE A 80 7.20 10.92 -0.68
CA PHE A 80 6.70 11.89 -1.67
C PHE A 80 6.46 11.30 -3.06
N LEU A 81 6.88 10.06 -3.35
CA LEU A 81 6.53 9.39 -4.60
C LEU A 81 5.15 8.74 -4.54
N ASN A 82 4.48 8.78 -3.39
CA ASN A 82 3.12 8.28 -3.24
C ASN A 82 2.18 9.45 -2.94
N ASN A 83 0.88 9.23 -3.09
CA ASN A 83 -0.12 10.26 -2.79
C ASN A 83 -0.32 10.42 -1.27
N ALA A 84 0.73 10.78 -0.53
CA ALA A 84 0.79 10.76 0.93
C ALA A 84 1.29 12.11 1.49
N LEU A 85 1.38 12.20 2.83
CA LEU A 85 1.83 13.40 3.54
C LEU A 85 3.28 13.28 4.02
N MET A 86 3.98 14.42 4.06
CA MET A 86 5.26 14.59 4.76
C MET A 86 5.22 15.81 5.68
N PHE A 87 6.06 15.79 6.72
CA PHE A 87 6.09 16.81 7.76
C PHE A 87 7.52 17.29 8.03
N PRO A 88 7.74 18.52 8.51
CA PRO A 88 8.99 18.93 9.14
C PRO A 88 8.72 19.44 10.58
N PRO A 89 9.75 19.56 11.42
CA PRO A 89 11.16 19.34 11.13
C PRO A 89 11.56 17.86 11.17
N ALA A 90 12.43 17.48 10.25
CA ALA A 90 13.19 16.24 10.32
C ALA A 90 14.17 16.25 11.49
N THR A 91 14.36 15.09 12.12
CA THR A 91 15.52 14.84 12.99
C THR A 91 16.78 14.57 12.16
N ALA A 92 17.94 14.42 12.81
CA ALA A 92 19.11 13.83 12.14
C ALA A 92 18.72 12.47 11.51
N ASP A 93 19.35 12.11 10.39
CA ASP A 93 19.20 10.84 9.65
C ASP A 93 17.96 10.66 8.74
N THR A 94 17.26 11.74 8.35
CA THR A 94 16.19 11.66 7.34
C THR A 94 16.68 11.82 5.90
N CYS A 95 16.02 11.14 4.95
CA CYS A 95 16.38 11.19 3.53
C CYS A 95 16.24 12.58 2.88
N PHE A 96 15.24 13.37 3.31
CA PHE A 96 14.79 14.56 2.57
C PHE A 96 14.65 15.82 3.45
N SER A 97 15.67 16.09 4.27
CA SER A 97 15.68 17.26 5.16
C SER A 97 15.29 18.56 4.42
N PRO A 98 14.38 19.39 4.99
CA PRO A 98 13.85 19.32 6.36
C PRO A 98 12.64 18.37 6.53
N TRP A 99 12.24 17.64 5.50
CA TRP A 99 11.04 16.81 5.50
C TRP A 99 11.31 15.37 5.95
N VAL A 100 10.34 14.83 6.69
CA VAL A 100 10.26 13.43 7.09
C VAL A 100 8.95 12.83 6.59
N GLY A 101 9.04 11.65 5.98
CA GLY A 101 7.91 10.87 5.54
C GLY A 101 7.57 9.73 6.49
N GLN A 102 7.06 8.63 5.93
CA GLN A 102 6.67 7.45 6.69
C GLN A 102 7.90 6.65 7.11
N VAL A 103 7.79 5.91 8.22
CA VAL A 103 8.91 5.20 8.88
C VAL A 103 9.54 4.08 8.04
N THR A 104 8.90 3.70 6.95
CA THR A 104 9.35 2.66 6.03
C THR A 104 10.17 3.21 4.84
N GLU A 105 10.32 4.53 4.75
CA GLU A 105 11.11 5.21 3.73
C GLU A 105 12.58 4.75 3.75
N ALA A 106 13.21 4.65 2.57
CA ALA A 106 14.58 4.16 2.43
C ALA A 106 15.38 5.05 1.47
N CYS A 107 16.39 5.77 1.97
CA CYS A 107 17.04 6.89 1.25
C CYS A 107 17.87 6.47 0.03
N ASN A 108 18.44 5.28 0.07
CA ASN A 108 19.40 4.79 -0.92
C ASN A 108 19.05 3.37 -1.40
N SER A 109 17.78 2.98 -1.29
CA SER A 109 17.32 1.63 -1.57
C SER A 109 16.03 1.64 -2.41
N LYS A 110 15.92 0.63 -3.29
CA LYS A 110 14.65 0.28 -3.93
C LYS A 110 13.81 -0.68 -3.08
N TRP A 111 14.34 -1.09 -1.93
CA TRP A 111 13.69 -1.95 -0.95
C TRP A 111 13.27 -1.13 0.25
N LEU A 112 12.02 -1.31 0.68
CA LEU A 112 11.43 -0.65 1.83
C LEU A 112 12.22 -0.97 3.12
N GLU A 113 12.28 -0.04 4.06
CA GLU A 113 12.73 -0.36 5.43
C GLU A 113 11.58 -1.02 6.20
N TYR A 114 11.79 -2.26 6.66
CA TYR A 114 10.74 -3.00 7.38
C TYR A 114 11.25 -3.98 8.45
N LYS A 115 12.56 -4.29 8.49
CA LYS A 115 13.08 -5.37 9.35
C LYS A 115 13.38 -4.93 10.79
N HIS A 116 13.49 -3.64 11.05
CA HIS A 116 14.05 -3.13 12.30
C HIS A 116 13.24 -1.96 12.85
N GLY A 117 13.18 -1.87 14.18
CA GLY A 117 12.61 -0.76 14.93
C GLY A 117 11.19 -0.38 14.47
N ILE A 118 10.93 0.92 14.50
CA ILE A 118 9.63 1.52 14.19
C ILE A 118 9.15 1.22 12.76
N SER A 119 10.06 0.94 11.82
CA SER A 119 9.70 0.61 10.44
C SER A 119 8.93 -0.70 10.35
N GLY A 120 9.30 -1.69 11.19
CA GLY A 120 8.59 -2.97 11.29
C GLY A 120 7.21 -2.85 11.95
N ASP A 121 6.97 -1.78 12.69
CA ASP A 121 5.70 -1.49 13.37
C ASP A 121 4.75 -0.64 12.50
N CYS A 122 5.16 -0.24 11.29
CA CYS A 122 4.40 0.64 10.40
C CYS A 122 2.98 0.11 10.14
N ARG A 123 2.01 0.99 10.37
CA ARG A 123 0.59 0.69 10.14
C ARG A 123 -0.23 1.93 9.81
N GLY A 124 -1.02 1.83 8.76
CA GLY A 124 -2.24 2.60 8.58
C GLY A 124 -3.49 1.78 8.94
N GLN A 125 -4.65 2.40 8.87
CA GLN A 125 -5.94 1.76 9.04
C GLN A 125 -7.03 2.48 8.26
N VAL A 126 -7.87 1.72 7.53
CA VAL A 126 -9.17 2.21 7.07
C VAL A 126 -10.16 2.10 8.22
N THR A 127 -10.70 3.21 8.69
CA THR A 127 -11.64 3.27 9.84
C THR A 127 -13.10 3.30 9.38
N ALA A 128 -13.36 3.78 8.17
CA ALA A 128 -14.68 3.78 7.55
C ALA A 128 -14.56 3.61 6.03
N ALA A 129 -15.49 2.87 5.44
CA ALA A 129 -15.68 2.79 3.98
C ALA A 129 -17.14 2.43 3.68
N PHE A 130 -17.90 3.35 3.11
CA PHE A 130 -19.32 3.21 2.82
C PHE A 130 -19.66 3.74 1.45
N GLU A 131 -20.67 3.16 0.83
CA GLU A 131 -21.42 3.78 -0.26
C GLU A 131 -22.86 3.96 0.21
N GLN A 132 -23.41 5.15 -0.01
CA GLN A 132 -24.80 5.45 0.27
C GLN A 132 -25.34 6.46 -0.73
N ASN A 133 -26.39 6.07 -1.45
CA ASN A 133 -27.07 6.89 -2.44
C ASN A 133 -26.13 7.46 -3.53
N GLY A 134 -25.17 6.66 -3.98
CA GLY A 134 -24.17 7.05 -4.98
C GLY A 134 -23.02 7.90 -4.43
N VAL A 135 -23.03 8.25 -3.14
CA VAL A 135 -21.92 8.94 -2.49
C VAL A 135 -21.06 7.93 -1.75
N VAL A 136 -19.74 7.99 -1.99
CA VAL A 136 -18.78 7.10 -1.32
C VAL A 136 -18.03 7.88 -0.25
N PHE A 137 -18.00 7.38 0.97
CA PHE A 137 -17.20 7.92 2.07
C PHE A 137 -16.11 6.92 2.48
N ILE A 138 -14.86 7.36 2.55
CA ILE A 138 -13.73 6.57 3.06
C ILE A 138 -12.96 7.42 4.05
N ARG A 139 -12.61 6.83 5.21
CA ARG A 139 -11.71 7.45 6.19
C ARG A 139 -10.54 6.52 6.48
N GLY A 140 -9.34 7.06 6.48
CA GLY A 140 -8.14 6.38 6.96
C GLY A 140 -7.42 7.15 8.06
N GLU A 141 -6.68 6.42 8.88
CA GLU A 141 -5.78 6.89 9.93
C GLU A 141 -4.37 6.35 9.65
N ALA A 142 -3.37 7.23 9.66
CA ALA A 142 -1.98 6.87 9.33
C ALA A 142 -0.94 7.36 10.33
N ALA A 143 -1.31 7.87 11.52
CA ALA A 143 -0.34 8.27 12.54
C ALA A 143 0.67 7.15 12.87
N GLY A 144 0.22 5.88 12.84
CA GLY A 144 1.06 4.69 13.03
C GLY A 144 2.04 4.38 11.88
N ALA A 145 1.99 5.14 10.78
CA ALA A 145 2.95 5.07 9.69
C ALA A 145 4.09 6.10 9.82
N TYR A 146 4.00 7.01 10.81
CA TYR A 146 4.98 8.06 11.06
C TYR A 146 5.70 7.84 12.39
N SER A 147 6.85 8.51 12.55
CA SER A 147 7.62 8.40 13.78
C SER A 147 6.84 8.98 14.98
N PRO A 148 6.75 8.28 16.12
CA PRO A 148 6.15 8.82 17.34
C PRO A 148 6.78 10.14 17.81
N ASN A 149 8.02 10.42 17.42
CA ASN A 149 8.72 11.67 17.75
C ASN A 149 8.07 12.92 17.11
N LEU A 150 7.25 12.74 16.06
CA LEU A 150 6.47 13.83 15.46
C LEU A 150 5.24 14.19 16.31
N LYS A 151 4.90 13.33 17.28
CA LYS A 151 3.77 13.51 18.21
C LYS A 151 2.46 13.84 17.48
N LEU A 152 2.18 13.07 16.43
CA LEU A 152 0.89 13.04 15.76
C LEU A 152 -0.09 12.26 16.65
N LYS A 153 -1.19 12.91 17.08
CA LYS A 153 -2.33 12.21 17.66
C LYS A 153 -3.12 11.48 16.58
N SER A 154 -3.31 12.14 15.43
CA SER A 154 -4.07 11.63 14.29
C SER A 154 -3.55 12.21 12.99
N SER A 155 -3.48 11.37 11.96
CA SER A 155 -3.25 11.76 10.57
C SER A 155 -4.39 11.14 9.75
N GLN A 156 -5.51 11.84 9.74
CA GLN A 156 -6.75 11.40 9.12
C GLN A 156 -6.89 11.93 7.69
N ARG A 157 -7.24 11.03 6.78
CA ARG A 157 -7.65 11.37 5.41
C ARG A 157 -9.08 10.92 5.15
N ASN A 158 -9.91 11.85 4.69
CA ASN A 158 -11.32 11.61 4.38
C ASN A 158 -11.54 11.80 2.88
N LEU A 159 -12.17 10.83 2.23
CA LEU A 159 -12.58 10.90 0.83
C LEU A 159 -14.11 10.87 0.75
N LEU A 160 -14.68 11.81 0.01
CA LEU A 160 -16.09 11.87 -0.34
C LEU A 160 -16.24 11.97 -1.85
N LEU A 161 -16.58 10.86 -2.51
CA LEU A 161 -16.99 10.90 -3.91
C LEU A 161 -18.44 11.40 -3.96
N LEU A 162 -18.62 12.69 -4.19
CA LEU A 162 -19.93 13.36 -4.15
C LEU A 162 -20.77 13.05 -5.39
N GLN A 163 -20.10 12.90 -6.53
CA GLN A 163 -20.65 12.43 -7.80
C GLN A 163 -19.51 11.82 -8.64
N PRO A 164 -19.80 11.10 -9.76
CA PRO A 164 -18.78 10.37 -10.52
C PRO A 164 -17.52 11.16 -10.88
N GLN A 165 -17.66 12.45 -11.16
CA GLN A 165 -16.56 13.33 -11.56
C GLN A 165 -16.23 14.38 -10.50
N LEU A 166 -16.59 14.18 -9.23
CA LEU A 166 -16.29 15.12 -8.16
C LEU A 166 -15.95 14.39 -6.87
N LEU A 167 -14.67 14.45 -6.51
CA LEU A 167 -14.14 13.91 -5.27
C LEU A 167 -13.69 15.05 -4.37
N LEU A 168 -14.19 15.07 -3.13
CA LEU A 168 -13.69 15.90 -2.05
C LEU A 168 -12.75 15.06 -1.18
N LEU A 169 -11.55 15.57 -0.91
CA LEU A 169 -10.61 15.05 0.06
C LEU A 169 -10.44 16.07 1.18
N VAL A 170 -10.49 15.62 2.44
CA VAL A 170 -10.15 16.46 3.60
C VAL A 170 -9.12 15.75 4.45
N ASP A 171 -7.93 16.35 4.52
CA ASP A 171 -6.88 15.93 5.44
C ASP A 171 -7.04 16.67 6.77
N GLN A 172 -6.89 15.92 7.86
CA GLN A 172 -6.96 16.41 9.22
C GLN A 172 -5.78 15.86 10.02
N ILE A 173 -4.96 16.78 10.53
CA ILE A 173 -3.80 16.47 11.35
C ILE A 173 -4.07 17.00 12.76
N ASP A 174 -4.05 16.11 13.75
CA ASP A 174 -4.13 16.45 15.16
C ASP A 174 -2.78 16.17 15.83
N LEU A 175 -2.33 17.12 16.65
CA LEU A 175 -1.00 17.15 17.25
C LEU A 175 -1.10 17.13 18.78
N HIS A 176 -0.13 16.51 19.43
CA HIS A 176 0.10 16.79 20.85
C HIS A 176 0.59 18.23 21.03
N GLU A 177 0.29 18.82 22.20
CA GLU A 177 0.63 20.22 22.51
C GLU A 177 2.14 20.52 22.37
N ASP A 178 2.96 19.50 22.59
CA ASP A 178 4.42 19.55 22.53
C ASP A 178 5.00 18.97 21.22
N SER A 179 4.18 18.83 20.17
CA SER A 179 4.64 18.41 18.85
C SER A 179 5.63 19.41 18.24
N PRO A 180 6.71 18.94 17.60
CA PRO A 180 7.66 19.83 16.94
C PRO A 180 7.16 20.29 15.56
N LEU A 181 6.05 19.75 15.05
CA LEU A 181 5.65 19.94 13.66
C LEU A 181 5.18 21.37 13.38
N GLU A 182 5.69 21.92 12.29
CA GLU A 182 5.33 23.27 11.85
C GLU A 182 4.55 23.24 10.53
N LYS A 183 4.80 22.21 9.71
CA LYS A 183 4.38 22.20 8.30
C LYS A 183 3.90 20.85 7.74
N VAL A 184 3.09 20.84 6.68
CA VAL A 184 2.66 19.62 5.98
C VAL A 184 2.79 19.81 4.47
N SER A 185 3.25 18.77 3.78
CA SER A 185 3.18 18.70 2.32
C SER A 185 2.33 17.50 1.93
N ALA A 186 1.37 17.72 1.05
CA ALA A 186 0.61 16.67 0.38
C ALA A 186 1.13 16.51 -1.06
N PHE A 187 1.25 15.26 -1.51
CA PHE A 187 1.70 14.94 -2.86
C PHE A 187 0.56 14.28 -3.63
N PHE A 188 0.43 14.63 -4.92
CA PHE A 188 -0.55 14.08 -5.84
C PHE A 188 0.14 13.82 -7.19
N HIS A 189 -0.05 12.63 -7.73
CA HIS A 189 0.69 12.17 -8.90
C HIS A 189 -0.21 11.88 -10.09
N ASN A 190 0.34 12.10 -11.27
CA ASN A 190 -0.10 11.50 -12.51
C ASN A 190 1.13 10.98 -13.25
N THR A 191 1.15 9.70 -13.59
CA THR A 191 2.34 9.06 -14.19
C THR A 191 2.53 9.38 -15.66
N ASP A 192 1.46 9.78 -16.34
CA ASP A 192 1.43 9.85 -17.81
C ASP A 192 1.41 11.29 -18.32
N VAL A 193 0.81 12.22 -17.56
CA VAL A 193 0.61 13.61 -17.93
C VAL A 193 1.06 14.52 -16.79
N ALA A 194 1.89 15.52 -17.10
CA ALA A 194 2.31 16.50 -16.09
C ALA A 194 1.16 17.44 -15.73
N PHE A 195 1.13 17.86 -14.45
CA PHE A 195 0.22 18.91 -14.01
C PHE A 195 0.65 20.28 -14.54
N GLU A 196 -0.35 21.09 -14.91
CA GLU A 196 -0.24 22.51 -15.21
C GLU A 196 -0.87 23.32 -14.06
N GLU A 197 -0.32 24.49 -13.78
CA GLU A 197 -0.82 25.40 -12.73
C GLU A 197 -2.11 26.11 -13.20
N ILE A 198 -3.07 26.26 -12.30
CA ILE A 198 -4.23 27.15 -12.48
C ILE A 198 -4.47 27.92 -11.19
N SER A 199 -4.87 29.18 -11.32
CA SER A 199 -5.26 30.00 -10.18
C SER A 199 -6.49 30.80 -10.58
N GLU A 200 -7.50 30.71 -9.75
CA GLU A 200 -8.66 31.60 -9.75
C GLU A 200 -8.45 32.66 -8.64
N ASP A 201 -9.19 33.76 -8.67
CA ASP A 201 -9.06 34.86 -7.69
C ASP A 201 -9.17 34.40 -6.22
N TRP A 202 -9.80 33.25 -6.00
CA TRP A 202 -10.14 32.71 -4.68
C TRP A 202 -9.46 31.37 -4.36
N VAL A 203 -8.74 30.74 -5.30
CA VAL A 203 -8.11 29.42 -5.05
C VAL A 203 -6.98 29.10 -6.04
N ASN A 204 -5.95 28.42 -5.54
CA ASN A 204 -4.93 27.79 -6.37
C ASN A 204 -5.29 26.34 -6.68
N GLY A 205 -4.83 25.88 -7.84
CA GLY A 205 -5.10 24.56 -8.35
C GLY A 205 -4.03 24.05 -9.29
N ALA A 206 -4.27 22.84 -9.78
CA ALA A 206 -3.54 22.28 -10.89
C ALA A 206 -4.48 21.42 -11.74
N PHE A 207 -4.13 21.20 -13.01
CA PHE A 207 -4.93 20.38 -13.90
C PHE A 207 -4.05 19.54 -14.82
N ILE A 208 -4.66 18.53 -15.43
CA ILE A 208 -4.10 17.81 -16.59
C ILE A 208 -5.05 17.98 -17.78
N ARG A 209 -4.49 17.99 -18.99
CA ARG A 209 -5.27 17.98 -20.24
C ARG A 209 -5.34 16.56 -20.78
N GLN A 210 -6.55 16.12 -21.05
CA GLN A 210 -6.85 14.83 -21.67
C GLN A 210 -7.68 15.06 -22.94
N LYS A 211 -7.89 14.01 -23.73
CA LYS A 211 -8.62 14.12 -25.01
C LYS A 211 -10.07 14.59 -24.85
N ASP A 212 -10.68 14.23 -23.73
CA ASP A 212 -12.07 14.51 -23.38
C ASP A 212 -12.24 15.78 -22.52
N GLY A 213 -11.15 16.46 -22.18
CA GLY A 213 -11.19 17.76 -21.54
C GLY A 213 -10.16 17.93 -20.42
N GLN A 214 -10.43 18.90 -19.55
CA GLN A 214 -9.55 19.26 -18.44
C GLN A 214 -10.00 18.56 -17.16
N TYR A 215 -9.05 17.93 -16.46
CA TYR A 215 -9.24 17.36 -15.13
C TYR A 215 -8.50 18.23 -14.13
N THR A 216 -9.22 18.80 -13.18
CA THR A 216 -8.73 19.91 -12.35
C THR A 216 -8.82 19.56 -10.87
N MET A 217 -7.85 20.06 -10.09
CA MET A 217 -7.90 20.05 -8.64
C MET A 217 -7.68 21.44 -8.07
N PHE A 218 -8.44 21.77 -7.02
CA PHE A 218 -8.30 23.00 -6.24
C PHE A 218 -8.14 22.66 -4.75
N TRP A 219 -7.47 23.52 -3.98
CA TRP A 219 -7.27 23.29 -2.55
C TRP A 219 -7.28 24.57 -1.73
N MET A 220 -7.66 24.45 -0.46
CA MET A 220 -7.57 25.53 0.53
C MET A 220 -7.56 24.95 1.95
N ASP A 221 -6.91 25.67 2.87
CA ASP A 221 -6.97 25.39 4.30
C ASP A 221 -8.31 25.86 4.90
N ASP A 222 -8.60 25.42 6.13
CA ASP A 222 -9.83 25.78 6.86
C ASP A 222 -9.95 27.26 7.27
N LYS A 223 -8.93 28.08 6.98
CA LYS A 223 -8.93 29.55 7.11
C LYS A 223 -9.19 30.24 5.77
N GLY A 224 -9.35 29.47 4.69
CA GLY A 224 -9.57 29.96 3.34
C GLY A 224 -8.29 30.37 2.60
N ASN A 225 -7.10 30.08 3.15
CA ASN A 225 -5.85 30.31 2.44
C ASN A 225 -5.62 29.18 1.45
N SER A 226 -5.20 29.54 0.24
CA SER A 226 -4.77 28.60 -0.77
C SER A 226 -3.36 28.98 -1.17
N GLU A 227 -2.36 28.22 -0.73
CA GLU A 227 -0.97 28.45 -1.13
C GLU A 227 -0.69 27.84 -2.51
N LYS A 228 0.23 28.44 -3.28
CA LYS A 228 0.66 27.87 -4.56
C LYS A 228 1.45 26.58 -4.32
N ALA A 229 1.16 25.55 -5.12
CA ALA A 229 1.90 24.31 -5.07
C ALA A 229 3.22 24.43 -5.85
N GLY A 230 4.22 23.64 -5.45
CA GLY A 230 5.39 23.40 -6.30
C GLY A 230 5.06 22.32 -7.33
N LEU A 231 5.06 22.66 -8.62
CA LEU A 231 4.97 21.67 -9.71
C LEU A 231 6.37 21.20 -10.10
N ALA A 232 6.59 19.88 -10.16
CA ALA A 232 7.90 19.32 -10.52
C ALA A 232 7.78 18.09 -11.42
N PHE A 233 8.29 18.18 -12.65
CA PHE A 233 8.73 17.01 -13.41
C PHE A 233 10.18 16.71 -13.00
N LYS A 234 10.33 16.00 -11.87
CA LYS A 234 11.62 15.53 -11.34
C LYS A 234 12.72 16.62 -11.25
N THR A 235 12.56 17.59 -10.35
CA THR A 235 13.62 18.25 -9.54
C THR A 235 12.90 18.94 -8.36
N TYR A 236 13.30 18.70 -7.10
CA TYR A 236 12.57 19.19 -5.90
C TYR A 236 13.40 20.19 -5.07
N PRO A 237 12.80 21.30 -4.59
CA PRO A 237 12.89 21.61 -3.15
C PRO A 237 11.73 22.43 -2.50
N ARG A 238 11.63 22.26 -1.15
CA ARG A 238 11.21 23.13 -0.01
C ARG A 238 9.84 23.88 0.02
N GLY A 239 8.93 23.37 0.87
CA GLY A 239 8.56 23.99 2.17
C GLY A 239 7.21 24.73 2.34
N TYR A 240 6.11 24.14 2.89
CA TYR A 240 4.84 24.86 3.22
C TYR A 240 3.95 24.23 4.34
N PRO A 241 3.10 24.97 5.12
CA PRO A 241 2.62 24.66 6.49
C PRO A 241 1.37 23.76 6.72
N VAL A 242 1.20 23.16 7.92
CA VAL A 242 0.08 22.23 8.32
C VAL A 242 -1.16 23.01 8.70
N THR A 243 -2.32 22.60 8.19
CA THR A 243 -3.65 22.82 8.77
C THR A 243 -4.61 21.78 8.15
N ARG A 244 -5.87 21.74 8.56
CA ARG A 244 -6.91 20.98 7.84
C ARG A 244 -7.05 21.56 6.44
N THR A 245 -6.92 20.71 5.44
CA THR A 245 -6.93 21.15 4.04
C THR A 245 -7.97 20.35 3.27
N ALA A 246 -8.83 21.07 2.56
CA ALA A 246 -9.74 20.47 1.62
C ALA A 246 -9.17 20.56 0.20
N TYR A 247 -9.31 19.47 -0.55
CA TYR A 247 -8.97 19.35 -1.95
C TYR A 247 -10.21 18.88 -2.69
N ILE A 248 -10.54 19.51 -3.81
CA ILE A 248 -11.57 19.01 -4.72
C ILE A 248 -10.91 18.57 -6.02
N PHE A 249 -11.28 17.41 -6.53
CA PHE A 249 -10.81 16.83 -7.78
C PHE A 249 -12.01 16.63 -8.69
N PHE A 250 -11.96 17.17 -9.90
CA PHE A 250 -13.11 17.13 -10.78
C PHE A 250 -12.79 16.97 -12.26
N GLY A 251 -13.68 16.28 -12.95
CA GLY A 251 -13.62 16.02 -14.38
C GLY A 251 -14.26 17.13 -15.22
N PRO A 252 -14.17 17.02 -16.56
CA PRO A 252 -14.53 18.09 -17.49
C PRO A 252 -16.02 18.44 -17.52
N SER A 253 -16.91 17.59 -17.00
CA SER A 253 -18.35 17.89 -16.95
C SER A 253 -18.77 18.70 -15.72
N VAL A 254 -17.84 18.98 -14.80
CA VAL A 254 -18.14 19.67 -13.54
C VAL A 254 -17.54 21.06 -13.58
N GLU A 255 -18.38 22.06 -13.37
CA GLU A 255 -17.95 23.45 -13.20
C GLU A 255 -18.13 23.85 -11.75
N ILE A 256 -17.06 24.34 -11.11
CA ILE A 256 -17.08 24.78 -9.71
C ILE A 256 -17.44 26.26 -9.66
N GLN A 257 -18.57 26.57 -9.05
CA GLN A 257 -19.06 27.94 -8.88
C GLN A 257 -18.67 28.54 -7.52
N SER A 258 -18.55 27.69 -6.50
CA SER A 258 -18.12 28.11 -5.16
C SER A 258 -17.53 26.93 -4.43
N PHE A 259 -16.45 27.16 -3.69
CA PHE A 259 -15.84 26.20 -2.78
C PHE A 259 -15.33 26.95 -1.56
N SER A 260 -15.78 26.53 -0.38
CA SER A 260 -15.30 27.08 0.89
C SER A 260 -15.29 26.02 1.97
N ILE A 261 -14.39 26.19 2.92
CA ILE A 261 -14.22 25.33 4.09
C ILE A 261 -14.22 26.20 5.34
N ARG A 262 -14.83 25.70 6.41
CA ARG A 262 -14.76 26.29 7.75
C ARG A 262 -14.67 25.18 8.78
N GLY A 263 -13.75 25.29 9.72
CA GLY A 263 -13.59 24.33 10.80
C GLY A 263 -13.77 24.96 12.18
N ASP A 264 -14.23 24.17 13.14
CA ASP A 264 -14.13 24.44 14.58
C ASP A 264 -13.23 23.38 15.25
N LEU A 265 -13.29 23.15 16.57
CA LEU A 265 -12.45 22.13 17.20
C LEU A 265 -12.86 20.68 16.85
N ASP A 266 -14.14 20.44 16.57
CA ASP A 266 -14.73 19.11 16.48
C ASP A 266 -15.27 18.76 15.08
N ARG A 267 -15.36 19.75 14.19
CA ARG A 267 -16.01 19.63 12.89
C ARG A 267 -15.33 20.46 11.81
N VAL A 268 -15.43 19.98 10.58
CA VAL A 268 -15.16 20.72 9.35
C VAL A 268 -16.42 20.73 8.49
N ASP A 269 -16.78 21.90 8.01
CA ASP A 269 -17.88 22.14 7.08
C ASP A 269 -17.29 22.55 5.75
N VAL A 270 -17.65 21.84 4.68
CA VAL A 270 -17.28 22.18 3.31
C VAL A 270 -18.54 22.52 2.52
N TYR A 271 -18.59 23.71 1.94
CA TYR A 271 -19.64 24.14 1.03
C TYR A 271 -19.09 24.14 -0.38
N LEU A 272 -19.78 23.48 -1.30
CA LEU A 272 -19.37 23.31 -2.69
C LEU A 272 -20.58 23.46 -3.60
N ALA A 273 -20.55 24.43 -4.51
CA ALA A 273 -21.59 24.62 -5.53
C ALA A 273 -21.01 24.31 -6.90
N THR A 274 -21.72 23.51 -7.67
CA THR A 274 -21.42 23.22 -9.07
C THR A 274 -22.49 23.80 -10.00
N ASN A 275 -22.27 23.71 -11.30
CA ASN A 275 -23.29 23.97 -12.32
C ASN A 275 -24.58 23.13 -12.17
N GLU A 276 -24.55 22.01 -11.45
CA GLU A 276 -25.70 21.09 -11.33
C GLU A 276 -26.29 21.05 -9.92
N LYS A 277 -25.44 21.04 -8.89
CA LYS A 277 -25.85 20.74 -7.50
C LYS A 277 -25.06 21.54 -6.49
N THR A 278 -25.67 21.67 -5.32
CA THR A 278 -25.03 22.20 -4.12
C THR A 278 -24.77 21.09 -3.11
N TYR A 279 -23.58 21.10 -2.54
CA TYR A 279 -23.15 20.16 -1.51
C TYR A 279 -22.76 20.92 -0.25
N THR A 280 -23.29 20.48 0.89
CA THR A 280 -22.76 20.84 2.21
C THR A 280 -22.31 19.56 2.91
N VAL A 281 -21.03 19.48 3.23
CA VAL A 281 -20.41 18.32 3.86
C VAL A 281 -20.01 18.68 5.28
N TYR A 282 -20.52 17.94 6.25
CA TYR A 282 -20.15 18.05 7.66
C TYR A 282 -19.29 16.84 8.03
N LEU A 283 -18.02 17.06 8.37
CA LEU A 283 -17.08 16.03 8.80
C LEU A 283 -16.78 16.19 10.27
N LEU A 284 -17.07 15.16 11.06
CA LEU A 284 -16.68 15.15 12.47
C LEU A 284 -15.23 14.71 12.59
N THR A 285 -14.43 15.58 13.18
CA THR A 285 -12.98 15.49 13.26
C THR A 285 -12.52 14.95 14.63
N GLY A 286 -13.30 15.17 15.70
CA GLY A 286 -13.00 14.66 17.03
C GLY A 286 -13.44 13.21 17.27
N GLU A 287 -12.65 12.46 18.06
CA GLU A 287 -13.08 11.20 18.69
C GLU A 287 -13.98 11.47 19.92
N THR A 288 -15.09 12.19 19.74
CA THR A 288 -16.11 12.24 20.79
C THR A 288 -17.02 11.02 20.66
N SER A 289 -16.92 10.10 21.63
CA SER A 289 -17.77 8.89 21.75
C SER A 289 -19.27 9.19 21.80
N MET A 290 -19.65 10.46 22.02
CA MET A 290 -21.03 10.91 22.09
C MET A 290 -21.67 11.23 20.73
N LYS A 291 -20.91 11.44 19.65
CA LYS A 291 -21.47 11.77 18.33
C LYS A 291 -21.49 10.52 17.44
N PRO A 292 -22.67 10.04 16.97
CA PRO A 292 -22.80 8.76 16.28
C PRO A 292 -22.35 8.79 14.81
N LEU A 293 -21.76 9.89 14.33
CA LEU A 293 -21.50 10.12 12.90
C LEU A 293 -20.01 10.24 12.57
N PHE A 294 -19.63 9.83 11.37
CA PHE A 294 -18.38 10.23 10.72
C PHE A 294 -18.60 11.49 9.88
N ALA A 295 -19.62 11.47 9.02
CA ALA A 295 -19.89 12.52 8.06
C ALA A 295 -21.38 12.62 7.74
N MET A 296 -21.80 13.81 7.29
CA MET A 296 -23.11 14.05 6.72
C MET A 296 -22.96 14.88 5.46
N VAL A 297 -23.63 14.48 4.39
CA VAL A 297 -23.66 15.21 3.11
C VAL A 297 -25.09 15.65 2.84
N LEU A 298 -25.28 16.95 2.63
CA LEU A 298 -26.50 17.52 2.08
C LEU A 298 -26.24 17.81 0.61
N ALA A 299 -26.81 17.00 -0.29
CA ALA A 299 -26.80 17.24 -1.72
C ALA A 299 -28.17 17.81 -2.12
N ASP A 300 -28.24 19.13 -2.32
CA ASP A 300 -29.47 19.92 -2.43
C ASP A 300 -30.44 19.65 -1.27
N ARG A 301 -31.48 18.85 -1.48
CA ARG A 301 -32.47 18.47 -0.45
C ARG A 301 -32.25 17.07 0.12
N GLN A 302 -31.30 16.31 -0.43
CA GLN A 302 -31.03 14.94 -0.02
C GLN A 302 -29.99 14.93 1.10
N LYS A 303 -30.35 14.31 2.22
CA LYS A 303 -29.47 14.09 3.37
C LYS A 303 -28.91 12.67 3.34
N ILE A 304 -27.59 12.55 3.36
CA ILE A 304 -26.83 11.29 3.37
C ILE A 304 -25.97 11.28 4.64
N VAL A 305 -25.96 10.17 5.37
CA VAL A 305 -25.40 10.11 6.73
C VAL A 305 -24.54 8.88 6.88
N PHE A 306 -23.26 9.10 7.20
CA PHE A 306 -22.29 8.04 7.44
C PHE A 306 -22.10 7.86 8.94
N ASP A 307 -22.69 6.81 9.50
CA ASP A 307 -22.66 6.52 10.94
C ASP A 307 -21.41 5.74 11.39
N ARG A 308 -21.12 5.82 12.69
CA ARG A 308 -20.05 5.04 13.34
C ARG A 308 -20.46 3.62 13.71
N ALA A 309 -21.74 3.27 13.62
CA ALA A 309 -22.21 1.93 13.98
C ALA A 309 -21.63 0.87 13.04
N SER A 310 -21.43 1.25 11.77
CA SER A 310 -20.86 0.40 10.73
C SER A 310 -19.34 0.58 10.55
N ALA A 311 -18.65 1.23 11.49
CA ALA A 311 -17.20 1.41 11.45
C ALA A 311 -16.46 0.08 11.24
N ILE A 312 -15.37 0.11 10.47
CA ILE A 312 -14.57 -1.08 10.22
C ILE A 312 -13.85 -1.45 11.52
N ARG A 313 -14.11 -2.65 12.02
CA ARG A 313 -13.48 -3.18 13.24
C ARG A 313 -12.31 -4.10 12.87
N ASP A 314 -11.21 -3.98 13.61
CA ASP A 314 -10.13 -4.97 13.50
C ASP A 314 -10.56 -6.26 14.20
N ALA A 315 -10.27 -7.39 13.57
CA ALA A 315 -10.58 -8.71 14.08
C ALA A 315 -9.32 -9.55 14.04
N SER A 316 -8.95 -10.13 15.19
CA SER A 316 -7.83 -11.05 15.26
C SER A 316 -8.19 -12.36 14.56
N VAL A 317 -7.29 -12.82 13.68
CA VAL A 317 -7.40 -14.14 13.05
C VAL A 317 -6.63 -15.14 13.91
N GLN A 318 -7.23 -16.26 14.25
CA GLN A 318 -6.58 -17.30 15.06
C GLN A 318 -5.44 -17.99 14.28
N GLU A 319 -4.49 -18.54 15.02
CA GLU A 319 -3.48 -19.43 14.45
C GLU A 319 -4.13 -20.73 13.97
N VAL A 320 -3.65 -21.29 12.85
CA VAL A 320 -4.12 -22.59 12.38
C VAL A 320 -3.71 -23.67 13.37
N GLU A 321 -4.67 -24.42 13.88
CA GLU A 321 -4.44 -25.55 14.78
C GLU A 321 -3.58 -26.63 14.10
N ASP A 322 -2.66 -27.23 14.86
CA ASP A 322 -1.79 -28.33 14.42
C ASP A 322 -1.06 -28.10 13.09
N TYR A 323 -0.68 -26.84 12.82
CA TYR A 323 -0.04 -26.43 11.55
C TYR A 323 1.18 -27.28 11.15
N MET A 324 1.95 -27.80 12.11
CA MET A 324 3.04 -28.73 11.85
C MET A 324 2.56 -30.06 11.28
N THR A 325 1.55 -30.66 11.91
CA THR A 325 0.98 -31.96 11.52
C THR A 325 0.41 -31.86 10.12
N VAL A 326 -0.29 -30.76 9.81
CA VAL A 326 -0.83 -30.51 8.46
C VAL A 326 0.28 -30.54 7.41
N VAL A 327 1.46 -29.97 7.68
CA VAL A 327 2.58 -30.03 6.73
C VAL A 327 3.17 -31.44 6.65
N GLU A 328 3.35 -32.11 7.78
CA GLU A 328 3.96 -33.44 7.78
C GLU A 328 3.10 -34.51 7.11
N GLU A 329 1.78 -34.46 7.29
CA GLU A 329 0.82 -35.30 6.57
C GLU A 329 0.90 -35.05 5.06
N ASN A 330 0.97 -33.78 4.65
CA ASN A 330 1.11 -33.42 3.24
C ASN A 330 2.42 -33.95 2.64
N LEU A 331 3.53 -33.91 3.39
CA LEU A 331 4.82 -34.45 2.93
C LEU A 331 4.81 -35.98 2.75
N GLN A 332 3.97 -36.72 3.49
CA GLN A 332 3.88 -38.18 3.31
C GLN A 332 3.33 -38.57 1.93
N HIS A 333 2.50 -37.73 1.30
CA HIS A 333 1.92 -38.02 -0.02
C HIS A 333 2.95 -38.06 -1.15
N ALA A 334 4.10 -37.39 -1.00
CA ALA A 334 5.13 -37.37 -2.04
C ALA A 334 5.87 -38.72 -2.13
N LYS A 335 6.18 -39.35 -1.00
CA LYS A 335 6.98 -40.58 -0.91
C LYS A 335 6.51 -41.72 -1.84
N PRO A 336 5.21 -42.12 -1.85
CA PRO A 336 4.77 -43.24 -2.68
C PRO A 336 4.90 -42.93 -4.19
N VAL A 337 4.75 -41.68 -4.61
CA VAL A 337 4.90 -41.27 -6.02
C VAL A 337 6.32 -41.53 -6.50
N PHE A 338 7.32 -41.09 -5.73
CA PHE A 338 8.73 -41.31 -6.07
C PHE A 338 9.09 -42.81 -6.07
N GLN A 339 8.60 -43.57 -5.08
CA GLN A 339 8.82 -45.02 -5.01
C GLN A 339 8.22 -45.76 -6.22
N GLN A 340 7.04 -45.34 -6.68
CA GLN A 340 6.41 -45.93 -7.86
C GLN A 340 7.19 -45.61 -9.14
N LEU A 341 7.61 -44.36 -9.33
CA LEU A 341 8.42 -43.96 -10.48
C LEU A 341 9.76 -44.69 -10.51
N GLU A 342 10.44 -44.81 -9.36
CA GLU A 342 11.69 -45.57 -9.24
C GLU A 342 11.47 -47.04 -9.67
N LYS A 343 10.43 -47.68 -9.16
CA LYS A 343 10.09 -49.06 -9.53
C LYS A 343 9.81 -49.22 -11.03
N GLN A 344 9.11 -48.27 -11.63
CA GLN A 344 8.80 -48.28 -13.08
C GLN A 344 10.06 -48.08 -13.93
N ILE A 345 10.92 -47.13 -13.56
CA ILE A 345 12.19 -46.87 -14.27
C ILE A 345 13.12 -48.08 -14.16
N LEU A 346 13.31 -48.63 -12.96
CA LEU A 346 14.12 -49.82 -12.75
C LEU A 346 13.57 -51.00 -13.57
N ALA A 347 12.25 -51.19 -13.60
CA ALA A 347 11.65 -52.24 -14.42
C ALA A 347 11.92 -52.03 -15.93
N GLN A 348 11.87 -50.80 -16.43
CA GLN A 348 12.18 -50.53 -17.85
C GLN A 348 13.67 -50.71 -18.19
N VAL A 349 14.56 -50.23 -17.33
CA VAL A 349 16.02 -50.34 -17.51
C VAL A 349 16.48 -51.80 -17.44
N LEU A 350 15.98 -52.56 -16.48
CA LEU A 350 16.30 -53.98 -16.34
C LEU A 350 15.72 -54.82 -17.50
N ASN A 351 14.62 -54.37 -18.10
CA ASN A 351 14.01 -55.01 -19.26
C ASN A 351 14.55 -54.51 -20.61
N THR A 352 15.50 -53.57 -20.65
CA THR A 352 16.09 -53.13 -21.92
C THR A 352 17.16 -54.11 -22.38
N ASP A 353 17.06 -54.60 -23.62
CA ASP A 353 18.00 -55.57 -24.21
C ASP A 353 19.48 -55.13 -24.12
N ASN A 354 19.74 -53.82 -24.14
CA ASN A 354 21.09 -53.27 -23.97
C ASN A 354 21.64 -53.50 -22.56
N PHE A 355 20.82 -53.39 -21.50
CA PHE A 355 21.27 -53.63 -20.13
C PHE A 355 21.49 -55.11 -19.88
N ARG A 356 20.61 -55.96 -20.44
CA ARG A 356 20.74 -57.42 -20.40
C ARG A 356 22.02 -57.89 -21.12
N LYS A 357 22.29 -57.37 -22.33
CA LYS A 357 23.53 -57.64 -23.07
C LYS A 357 24.79 -57.09 -22.40
N MET A 358 24.70 -55.93 -21.73
CA MET A 358 25.83 -55.33 -21.00
C MET A 358 26.13 -56.11 -19.72
N ALA A 359 25.11 -56.55 -18.98
CA ALA A 359 25.24 -57.44 -17.82
C ALA A 359 25.80 -58.81 -18.21
N GLU A 360 25.33 -59.40 -19.32
CA GLU A 360 25.90 -60.65 -19.87
C GLU A 360 27.36 -60.49 -20.33
N ARG A 361 27.73 -59.34 -20.90
CA ARG A 361 29.14 -59.02 -21.23
C ARG A 361 30.01 -58.88 -19.99
N LEU A 362 29.53 -58.24 -18.94
CA LEU A 362 30.25 -58.08 -17.67
C LEU A 362 30.40 -59.41 -16.92
N LEU A 363 29.37 -60.26 -16.92
CA LEU A 363 29.44 -61.63 -16.39
C LEU A 363 30.44 -62.50 -17.16
N LYS A 364 30.49 -62.40 -18.50
CA LYS A 364 31.50 -63.09 -19.33
C LYS A 364 32.93 -62.58 -19.10
N LEU A 365 33.10 -61.34 -18.66
CA LEU A 365 34.40 -60.77 -18.28
C LEU A 365 34.84 -61.21 -16.86
N SER A 366 33.90 -61.66 -16.02
CA SER A 366 34.16 -62.11 -14.64
C SER A 366 34.82 -63.50 -14.56
N ASP A 367 34.83 -64.30 -15.63
CA ASP A 367 35.42 -65.66 -15.67
C ASP A 367 36.93 -65.69 -15.93
N LYS A 368 37.61 -64.54 -15.95
CA LYS A 368 39.08 -64.48 -15.99
C LYS A 368 39.62 -63.67 -14.83
N LYS A 369 39.59 -64.26 -13.63
CA LYS A 369 40.62 -64.19 -12.57
C LYS A 369 41.48 -62.91 -12.56
N LYS A 370 40.87 -61.73 -12.53
CA LYS A 370 41.53 -60.40 -12.41
C LYS A 370 40.57 -59.29 -11.96
N THR A 371 39.40 -59.65 -11.42
CA THR A 371 38.33 -58.69 -11.09
C THR A 371 38.41 -58.14 -9.66
N GLU A 372 39.07 -58.83 -8.73
CA GLU A 372 39.19 -58.36 -7.34
C GLU A 372 40.12 -57.14 -7.23
N GLU A 373 41.28 -57.12 -7.91
CA GLU A 373 42.20 -55.95 -7.89
C GLU A 373 41.63 -54.71 -8.60
N ALA A 374 40.75 -54.88 -9.60
CA ALA A 374 40.15 -53.76 -10.33
C ALA A 374 39.03 -53.09 -9.52
N VAL A 375 38.28 -53.88 -8.75
CA VAL A 375 37.18 -53.40 -7.90
C VAL A 375 37.72 -52.64 -6.68
N GLU A 376 38.79 -53.11 -6.04
CA GLU A 376 39.41 -52.39 -4.91
C GLU A 376 40.00 -51.02 -5.31
N LYS A 377 40.54 -50.92 -6.54
CA LYS A 377 41.05 -49.66 -7.10
C LYS A 377 39.95 -48.65 -7.50
N LEU A 378 38.77 -49.14 -7.86
CA LEU A 378 37.61 -48.32 -8.21
C LEU A 378 36.93 -47.73 -6.96
N PHE A 379 36.94 -48.45 -5.83
CA PHE A 379 36.32 -47.99 -4.58
C PHE A 379 37.25 -47.19 -3.65
N SER A 380 38.57 -47.19 -3.88
CA SER A 380 39.53 -46.39 -3.11
C SER A 380 39.67 -44.94 -3.59
N VAL A 381 39.10 -44.58 -4.75
CA VAL A 381 39.18 -43.21 -5.31
C VAL A 381 38.00 -42.31 -4.89
N SER A 382 36.96 -42.86 -4.24
CA SER A 382 35.71 -42.11 -3.98
C SER A 382 35.61 -41.44 -2.61
N PHE A 383 36.59 -41.59 -1.71
CA PHE A 383 36.61 -40.90 -0.41
C PHE A 383 37.95 -40.17 -0.19
N GLY A 384 38.05 -38.93 -0.68
CA GLY A 384 39.27 -38.12 -0.49
C GLY A 384 39.24 -36.70 -1.05
N ARG A 385 38.54 -35.78 -0.37
CA ARG A 385 38.81 -34.33 -0.27
C ARG A 385 39.08 -33.53 -1.58
N GLY A 386 38.05 -32.82 -2.03
CA GLY A 386 38.24 -31.50 -2.63
C GLY A 386 38.63 -30.49 -1.55
N LYS A 387 39.92 -30.13 -1.46
CA LYS A 387 40.37 -28.91 -0.78
C LYS A 387 40.44 -27.77 -1.81
N ALA A 388 39.78 -26.68 -1.47
CA ALA A 388 39.88 -25.38 -2.12
C ALA A 388 41.32 -24.91 -2.34
N LYS A 389 41.57 -24.18 -3.44
CA LYS A 389 42.67 -23.23 -3.56
C LYS A 389 42.15 -21.90 -4.09
N LYS A 390 42.34 -20.86 -3.26
CA LYS A 390 42.39 -19.45 -3.65
C LYS A 390 43.56 -19.24 -4.63
N MET A 391 43.35 -18.39 -5.63
CA MET A 391 44.19 -17.20 -5.84
C MET A 391 43.26 -15.99 -5.91
#